data_AF-A0A8S3FU44-F1
#
_entry.id   AF-A0A8S3FU44-F1
#
_cell.length_a   1.000
_cell.length_b   1.000
_cell.length_c   1.000
_cell.angle_alpha   90.00
_cell.angle_beta   90.00
_cell.angle_gamma   90.00
#
_symmetry.space_group_name_H-M   'P 1'
#
loop_
_entity.id
_entity.type
_entity.pdbx_description
1 polymer ?
#
loop_
_entity_poly.entity_id
_entity_poly.type
_entity_poly.pdbx_seq_one_letter_code
_entity_poly.pdbx_strand_id
1 'polypeptide(L)'
;DKIYQEWGWNVFQSFEKYTRQTDGYSSINDVRNKENVRPRDKMESYFLAETLKYFYLLFDATNLFPFDQWVFNTEAHPLPIYND
;
A
#
# COMPACT_ATOMS: atom_id res chain seq x y z
N ASP A 1 -7.59 13.64 -8.66
CA ASP A 1 -6.84 13.87 -9.91
C ASP A 1 -6.26 12.53 -10.38
N LYS A 2 -6.28 12.26 -11.68
CA LYS A 2 -5.72 11.03 -12.27
C LYS A 2 -4.22 10.87 -12.00
N ILE A 3 -3.51 11.99 -11.80
CA ILE A 3 -2.08 11.96 -11.50
C ILE A 3 -1.74 11.09 -10.28
N TYR A 4 -2.61 11.04 -9.27
CA TYR A 4 -2.40 10.21 -8.08
C TYR A 4 -2.47 8.71 -8.39
N GLN A 5 -3.36 8.31 -9.31
CA GLN A 5 -3.45 6.92 -9.76
C GLN A 5 -2.21 6.53 -10.56
N GLU A 6 -1.71 7.41 -11.41
CA GLU A 6 -0.47 7.19 -12.16
C GLU A 6 0.74 7.03 -11.20
N TRP A 7 0.87 7.92 -10.21
CA TRP A 7 1.92 7.80 -9.22
C TRP A 7 1.79 6.54 -8.38
N GLY A 8 0.59 6.20 -7.91
CA GLY A 8 0.35 4.97 -7.17
C GLY A 8 0.69 3.73 -7.98
N TRP A 9 0.37 3.73 -9.28
CA TRP A 9 0.76 2.64 -10.19
C TRP A 9 2.27 2.50 -10.31
N ASN A 10 2.99 3.60 -10.48
CA ASN A 10 4.46 3.60 -10.55
C ASN A 10 5.10 3.08 -9.25
N VAL A 11 4.53 3.42 -8.10
CA VAL A 11 4.98 2.92 -6.79
C VAL A 11 4.68 1.42 -6.66
N PHE A 12 3.47 0.97 -7.00
CA PHE A 12 3.11 -0.44 -6.96
C PHE A 12 4.04 -1.29 -7.86
N GLN A 13 4.31 -0.85 -9.09
CA GLN A 13 5.28 -1.51 -9.97
C GLN A 13 6.68 -1.58 -9.36
N SER A 14 7.08 -0.57 -8.57
CA SER A 14 8.36 -0.58 -7.86
C SER A 14 8.38 -1.61 -6.72
N PHE A 15 7.27 -1.77 -5.98
CA PHE A 15 7.14 -2.86 -5.01
C PHE A 15 7.25 -4.23 -5.69
N GLU A 16 6.53 -4.46 -6.79
CA GLU A 16 6.61 -5.72 -7.55
C GLU A 16 8.05 -6.01 -8.02
N LYS A 17 8.76 -5.00 -8.50
CA LYS A 17 10.11 -5.17 -9.04
C LYS A 17 11.17 -5.39 -7.95
N TYR A 18 11.11 -4.66 -6.84
CA TYR A 18 12.23 -4.56 -5.91
C TYR A 18 11.98 -5.25 -4.56
N THR A 19 10.73 -5.55 -4.22
CA THR A 19 10.40 -6.08 -2.88
C THR A 19 9.81 -7.48 -2.92
N ARG A 20 9.23 -7.91 -4.05
CA ARG A 20 8.67 -9.24 -4.25
C ARG A 20 9.72 -10.33 -4.04
N GLN A 21 9.37 -11.34 -3.24
CA GLN A 21 10.13 -12.57 -3.02
C GLN A 21 9.28 -13.77 -3.46
N THR A 22 9.83 -14.99 -3.41
CA THR A 22 9.12 -16.23 -3.72
C THR A 22 7.84 -16.39 -2.89
N ASP A 23 7.93 -16.07 -1.59
CA ASP A 23 6.87 -16.35 -0.61
C ASP A 23 6.11 -15.10 -0.13
N GLY A 24 6.36 -13.93 -0.74
CA GLY A 24 5.72 -12.68 -0.31
C GLY A 24 6.49 -11.43 -0.71
N TYR A 25 6.62 -10.49 0.22
CA TYR A 25 7.34 -9.22 0.05
C TYR A 25 8.34 -9.02 1.17
N SER A 26 9.44 -8.31 0.89
CA SER A 26 10.45 -7.98 1.89
C SER A 26 10.79 -6.49 1.84
N SER A 27 11.08 -5.93 3.01
CA SER A 27 11.81 -4.66 3.09
C SER A 27 13.22 -4.77 2.48
N ILE A 28 13.78 -3.63 2.07
CA ILE A 28 15.09 -3.51 1.41
C ILE A 28 16.03 -2.64 2.24
N ASN A 29 17.34 -2.89 2.18
CA ASN A 29 18.35 -2.11 2.91
C ASN A 29 18.98 -0.98 2.09
N ASP A 30 18.90 -1.04 0.75
CA ASP A 30 19.53 -0.05 -0.11
C ASP A 30 18.60 0.34 -1.27
N VAL A 31 18.14 1.60 -1.25
CA VAL A 31 17.30 2.18 -2.30
C VAL A 31 18.11 2.84 -3.43
N ARG A 32 19.43 2.99 -3.25
CA ARG A 32 20.32 3.69 -4.20
C ARG A 32 20.85 2.73 -5.27
N ASN A 33 20.96 1.44 -4.94
CA ASN A 33 21.44 0.42 -5.87
C ASN A 33 20.27 -0.46 -6.38
N LYS A 34 19.82 -0.18 -7.61
CA LYS A 34 18.75 -0.93 -8.27
C LYS A 34 19.11 -2.39 -8.60
N GLU A 35 20.39 -2.71 -8.71
CA GLU A 35 20.87 -4.06 -9.03
C GLU A 35 20.99 -4.93 -7.77
N ASN A 36 21.13 -4.32 -6.58
CA ASN A 36 21.19 -5.03 -5.32
C ASN A 36 20.59 -4.21 -4.18
N VAL A 37 19.29 -4.39 -3.97
CA VAL A 37 18.51 -3.71 -2.94
C VAL A 37 18.72 -4.27 -1.53
N ARG A 38 19.42 -5.42 -1.41
CA ARG A 38 19.71 -6.12 -0.15
C ARG A 38 18.44 -6.41 0.69
N PRO A 39 17.59 -7.35 0.25
CA PRO A 39 16.38 -7.75 0.99
C PRO A 39 16.68 -8.11 2.45
N ARG A 40 15.73 -7.81 3.34
CA ARG A 40 15.83 -8.04 4.79
C ARG A 40 15.21 -9.35 5.28
N ASP A 41 14.52 -10.09 4.41
CA ASP A 41 13.70 -11.24 4.78
C ASP A 41 12.68 -10.90 5.89
N LYS A 42 12.03 -9.74 5.74
CA LYS A 42 11.03 -9.25 6.69
C LYS A 42 9.89 -8.55 5.97
N MET A 43 8.69 -9.12 6.09
CA MET A 43 7.44 -8.49 5.69
C MET A 43 6.76 -7.89 6.91
N GLU A 44 6.60 -6.57 6.90
CA GLU A 44 5.95 -5.88 8.01
C GLU A 44 4.43 -6.00 7.85
N SER A 45 3.69 -6.21 8.95
CA SER A 45 2.24 -6.43 8.89
C SER A 45 1.48 -5.27 8.24
N TYR A 46 1.97 -4.04 8.46
CA TYR A 46 1.43 -2.83 7.84
C TYR A 46 1.52 -2.82 6.31
N PHE A 47 2.40 -3.61 5.70
CA PHE A 47 2.43 -3.72 4.24
C PHE A 47 1.09 -4.27 3.71
N LEU A 48 0.53 -5.25 4.40
CA LEU A 48 -0.77 -5.84 4.05
C LEU A 48 -1.93 -4.93 4.48
N ALA A 49 -1.89 -4.44 5.72
CA ALA A 49 -2.99 -3.66 6.27
C ALA A 49 -3.11 -2.27 5.62
N GLU A 50 -2.00 -1.58 5.41
CA GLU A 50 -1.98 -0.21 4.91
C GLU A 50 -1.67 -0.17 3.41
N THR A 51 -0.47 -0.60 3.02
CA THR A 51 0.07 -0.32 1.68
C THR A 51 -0.78 -0.96 0.59
N LEU A 52 -1.06 -2.26 0.69
CA LEU A 52 -1.88 -2.95 -0.31
C LEU A 52 -3.35 -2.48 -0.30
N LYS A 53 -3.89 -2.14 0.88
CA LYS A 53 -5.25 -1.60 0.99
C LYS A 53 -5.37 -0.26 0.26
N TYR A 54 -4.42 0.64 0.47
CA TYR A 54 -4.47 1.95 -0.19
C TYR A 54 -4.19 1.85 -1.69
N PHE A 55 -3.34 0.93 -2.15
CA PHE A 55 -3.26 0.65 -3.59
C PHE A 55 -4.59 0.18 -4.15
N TYR A 56 -5.26 -0.75 -3.48
CA TYR A 56 -6.58 -1.22 -3.93
C TYR A 56 -7.59 -0.07 -4.00
N LEU A 57 -7.73 0.71 -2.92
CA LEU A 57 -8.70 1.81 -2.85
C LEU A 57 -8.39 2.95 -3.84
N LEU A 58 -7.12 3.19 -4.18
CA LEU A 58 -6.74 4.20 -5.17
C LEU A 58 -7.31 3.89 -6.58
N PHE A 59 -7.49 2.61 -6.90
CA PHE A 59 -8.06 2.15 -8.17
C PHE A 59 -9.50 1.64 -8.03
N ASP A 60 -10.09 1.72 -6.84
CA ASP A 60 -11.47 1.30 -6.61
C ASP A 60 -12.45 2.31 -7.22
N ALA A 61 -13.20 1.85 -8.24
CA ALA A 61 -14.25 2.63 -8.88
C ALA A 61 -15.61 2.50 -8.17
N THR A 62 -15.74 1.58 -7.21
CA THR A 62 -17.00 1.26 -6.52
C THR A 62 -17.27 2.15 -5.31
N ASN A 63 -16.24 2.84 -4.81
CA ASN A 63 -16.29 3.64 -3.58
C ASN A 63 -16.69 2.79 -2.37
N LEU A 64 -15.97 1.69 -2.13
CA LEU A 64 -16.26 0.69 -1.11
C LEU A 64 -16.35 1.26 0.31
N PHE A 65 -15.57 2.32 0.60
CA PHE A 65 -15.58 3.04 1.87
C PHE A 65 -15.87 4.53 1.65
N PRO A 66 -17.15 4.93 1.57
CA PRO A 66 -17.51 6.34 1.46
C PRO A 66 -16.95 7.16 2.64
N PHE A 67 -16.27 8.26 2.34
CA PHE A 67 -15.55 9.07 3.35
C PHE A 67 -16.47 9.85 4.30
N ASP A 68 -17.76 9.94 3.99
CA ASP A 68 -18.80 10.49 4.86
C ASP A 68 -19.36 9.44 5.85
N GLN A 69 -18.96 8.18 5.73
CA GLN A 69 -19.41 7.07 6.58
C GLN A 69 -18.27 6.38 7.33
N TRP A 70 -17.03 6.49 6.82
CA TRP A 70 -15.86 5.79 7.36
C TRP A 70 -14.67 6.71 7.56
N VAL A 71 -13.94 6.48 8.66
CA VAL A 71 -12.66 7.10 8.97
C VAL A 71 -11.61 6.00 9.12
N PHE A 72 -10.49 6.13 8.43
CA PHE A 72 -9.36 5.21 8.59
C PHE A 72 -8.48 5.68 9.75
N ASN A 73 -8.13 4.77 10.66
CA ASN A 73 -7.10 5.06 11.66
C ASN A 73 -5.70 5.04 11.04
N THR A 74 -4.67 5.30 11.86
CA THR A 74 -3.28 5.34 11.38
C THR A 74 -2.73 3.99 10.88
N GLU A 75 -3.44 2.88 11.09
CA GLU A 75 -3.09 1.52 10.61
C GLU A 75 -4.05 1.07 9.49
N ALA A 76 -4.70 2.03 8.84
CA ALA A 76 -5.67 1.83 7.77
C ALA A 76 -6.86 0.95 8.12
N HIS A 77 -7.20 0.79 9.41
CA HIS A 77 -8.41 0.10 9.80
C HIS A 77 -9.62 1.05 9.65
N PRO A 78 -10.64 0.69 8.85
CA PRO A 78 -11.83 1.53 8.68
C PRO A 78 -12.69 1.47 9.94
N LEU A 79 -13.08 2.64 10.44
CA LEU A 79 -13.96 2.83 11.59
C LEU A 79 -15.22 3.56 11.12
N PRO A 80 -16.42 3.08 11.45
CA PRO A 80 -17.66 3.75 11.06
C PRO A 80 -17.84 5.04 11.85
N ILE A 81 -18.42 6.06 11.21
CA ILE A 81 -18.88 7.29 11.85
C ILE A 81 -20.23 7.00 12.50
N TYR A 82 -20.35 7.29 13.79
CA TYR A 82 -21.62 7.22 14.52
C TYR A 82 -22.21 8.62 14.66
N ASN A 83 -23.48 8.77 14.30
CA ASN A 83 -24.25 9.97 14.64
C ASN A 83 -25.07 9.67 15.89
N ASP A 84 -25.11 10.62 16.82
CA ASP A 84 -25.96 10.57 18.01
C ASP A 84 -27.46 10.64 17.66
#